data_AF-A0AB34X1E9-F1
#
_entry.id   AF-A0AB34X1E9-F1
#
_cell.length_a   1.000
_cell.length_b   1.000
_cell.length_c   1.000
_cell.angle_alpha   90.00
_cell.angle_beta   90.00
_cell.angle_gamma   90.00
#
_symmetry.space_group_name_H-M   'P 1'
#
loop_
_entity.id
_entity.type
_entity.pdbx_description
1 polymer ?
#
loop_
_entity_poly.entity_id
_entity_poly.type
_entity_poly.pdbx_seq_one_letter_code
_entity_poly.pdbx_strand_id
1 'polypeptide(L)'
;MSDAQRLGLIGYFTLAMQQRLAKDASLCPTVDQEIALGQMSARAWENYEKVAQVSQNVGVELPEEMKQYLGLTVQLEERLRPTDWYERLVKSYVTIGAMADFNRSLTAGLSSQAQAELSEVAWDCGQEGWAVPVITQACATQVTVPARLSLWGRRVLGDVRSTFRQAIVGYPELTAEGGEDIPEAIKEHHRLRMERTGLKA
;
A
#
# COMPACT_ATOMS: atom_id res chain seq x y z
N MET A 1 18.25 -8.84 -4.91
CA MET A 1 17.84 -8.35 -3.59
C MET A 1 17.71 -9.56 -2.70
N SER A 2 18.37 -9.55 -1.55
CA SER A 2 18.33 -10.67 -0.60
C SER A 2 16.97 -10.78 0.09
N ASP A 3 16.70 -11.94 0.71
CA ASP A 3 15.53 -12.14 1.56
C ASP A 3 15.45 -11.09 2.68
N ALA A 4 16.58 -10.78 3.32
CA ALA A 4 16.65 -9.78 4.38
C ALA A 4 16.15 -8.40 3.91
N GLN A 5 16.59 -7.95 2.74
CA GLN A 5 16.18 -6.68 2.15
C GLN A 5 14.70 -6.69 1.71
N ARG A 6 14.21 -7.80 1.13
CA ARG A 6 12.79 -8.00 0.80
C ARG A 6 11.91 -7.92 2.04
N LEU A 7 12.28 -8.66 3.09
CA LEU A 7 11.56 -8.66 4.36
C LEU A 7 11.58 -7.27 5.02
N GLY A 8 12.72 -6.57 4.97
CA GLY A 8 12.83 -5.18 5.43
C GLY A 8 11.84 -4.24 4.73
N LEU A 9 11.75 -4.28 3.40
CA LEU A 9 10.78 -3.48 2.64
C LEU A 9 9.33 -3.89 2.93
N ILE A 10 9.04 -5.19 2.95
CA ILE A 10 7.69 -5.72 3.25
C ILE A 10 7.26 -5.26 4.63
N GLY A 11 8.10 -5.43 5.65
CA GLY A 11 7.82 -5.01 7.03
C GLY A 11 7.61 -3.50 7.13
N TYR A 12 8.47 -2.71 6.47
CA TYR A 12 8.34 -1.25 6.44
C TYR A 12 7.02 -0.78 5.82
N PHE A 13 6.65 -1.28 4.64
CA PHE A 13 5.40 -0.89 4.00
C PHE A 13 4.17 -1.42 4.73
N THR A 14 4.24 -2.60 5.34
CA THR A 14 3.15 -3.13 6.17
C THR A 14 2.87 -2.23 7.38
N LEU A 15 3.93 -1.78 8.07
CA LEU A 15 3.80 -0.82 9.16
C LEU A 15 3.28 0.55 8.68
N ALA A 16 3.72 1.02 7.51
CA ALA A 16 3.21 2.27 6.93
C ALA A 16 1.71 2.19 6.58
N MET A 17 1.23 1.04 6.10
CA MET A 17 -0.20 0.80 5.85
C MET A 17 -0.99 0.84 7.17
N GLN A 18 -0.50 0.18 8.22
CA GLN A 18 -1.09 0.21 9.55
C GLN A 18 -1.28 1.65 10.07
N GLN A 19 -0.22 2.45 10.01
CA GLN A 19 -0.22 3.84 10.49
C GLN A 19 -1.16 4.73 9.68
N ARG A 20 -1.23 4.53 8.36
CA ARG A 20 -2.16 5.24 7.49
C ARG A 20 -3.61 4.93 7.85
N LEU A 21 -3.94 3.65 8.04
CA LEU A 21 -5.28 3.21 8.43
C LEU A 21 -5.69 3.77 9.80
N ALA A 22 -4.77 3.75 10.79
CA ALA A 22 -5.02 4.34 12.10
C ALA A 22 -5.27 5.85 12.02
N LYS A 23 -4.47 6.56 11.21
CA LYS A 23 -4.63 8.00 10.99
C LYS A 23 -5.98 8.33 10.35
N ASP A 24 -6.39 7.55 9.35
CA ASP A 24 -7.68 7.77 8.70
C ASP A 24 -8.85 7.44 9.60
N ALA A 25 -8.74 6.43 10.48
CA ALA A 25 -9.76 6.14 11.50
C ALA A 25 -10.05 7.39 12.36
N SER A 26 -9.00 8.09 12.81
CA SER A 26 -9.13 9.31 13.63
C SER A 26 -9.70 10.54 12.90
N LEU A 27 -9.83 10.49 11.57
CA LEU A 27 -10.20 11.64 10.72
C LEU A 27 -11.45 11.36 9.88
N CYS A 28 -12.06 10.19 10.02
CA CYS A 28 -13.23 9.82 9.26
C CYS A 28 -14.50 10.50 9.80
N PRO A 29 -15.52 10.72 8.96
CA PRO A 29 -16.73 11.45 9.33
C PRO A 29 -17.74 10.65 10.17
N THR A 30 -17.62 9.32 10.27
CA THR A 30 -18.61 8.48 10.98
C THR A 30 -17.95 7.42 11.84
N VAL A 31 -18.60 7.07 12.96
CA VAL A 31 -18.15 6.01 13.87
C VAL A 31 -18.05 4.66 13.16
N ASP A 32 -18.97 4.35 12.24
CA ASP A 32 -18.90 3.10 11.46
C ASP A 32 -17.62 3.02 10.61
N GLN A 33 -17.19 4.14 10.03
CA GLN A 33 -15.94 4.21 9.28
C GLN A 33 -14.73 4.12 10.22
N GLU A 34 -14.81 4.71 11.41
CA GLU A 34 -13.76 4.65 12.42
C GLU A 34 -13.52 3.20 12.87
N ILE A 35 -14.59 2.47 13.17
CA ILE A 35 -14.53 1.05 13.54
C ILE A 35 -13.93 0.21 12.40
N ALA A 36 -14.40 0.41 11.16
CA ALA A 36 -13.90 -0.34 10.00
C ALA A 36 -12.40 -0.11 9.77
N LEU A 37 -11.95 1.14 9.82
CA LEU A 37 -10.54 1.50 9.64
C LEU A 37 -9.67 1.05 10.81
N GLY A 38 -10.18 1.11 12.04
CA GLY A 38 -9.52 0.57 13.23
C GLY A 38 -9.28 -0.94 13.10
N GLN A 39 -10.28 -1.70 12.64
CA GLN A 39 -10.15 -3.13 12.38
C GLN A 39 -9.11 -3.43 11.28
N MET A 40 -9.10 -2.66 10.18
CA MET A 40 -8.09 -2.81 9.13
C MET A 40 -6.69 -2.48 9.63
N SER A 41 -6.55 -1.45 10.48
CA SER A 41 -5.28 -1.11 11.09
C SER A 41 -4.77 -2.25 11.99
N ALA A 42 -5.66 -2.87 12.78
CA ALA A 42 -5.31 -4.06 13.57
C ALA A 42 -4.83 -5.22 12.67
N ARG A 43 -5.52 -5.52 11.57
CA ARG A 43 -5.09 -6.54 10.59
C ARG A 43 -3.73 -6.22 9.96
N ALA A 44 -3.47 -4.94 9.67
CA ALA A 44 -2.16 -4.52 9.17
C ALA A 44 -1.04 -4.75 10.20
N TRP A 45 -1.35 -4.58 11.50
CA TRP A 45 -0.42 -4.94 12.58
C TRP A 45 -0.20 -6.45 12.68
N GLU A 46 -1.25 -7.26 12.61
CA GLU A 46 -1.14 -8.73 12.58
C GLU A 46 -0.28 -9.21 11.39
N ASN A 47 -0.46 -8.59 10.22
CA ASN A 47 0.40 -8.86 9.05
C ASN A 47 1.86 -8.50 9.32
N TYR A 48 2.14 -7.38 10.01
CA TYR A 48 3.49 -7.00 10.40
C TYR A 48 4.10 -8.01 11.38
N GLU A 49 3.34 -8.47 12.38
CA GLU A 49 3.77 -9.51 13.32
C GLU A 49 4.10 -10.82 12.61
N LYS A 50 3.30 -11.20 11.59
CA LYS A 50 3.60 -12.36 10.76
C LYS A 50 4.91 -12.19 9.97
N VAL A 51 5.17 -11.01 9.40
CA VAL A 51 6.45 -10.71 8.73
C VAL A 51 7.62 -10.79 9.71
N ALA A 52 7.46 -10.26 10.93
CA ALA A 52 8.48 -10.35 11.97
C ALA A 52 8.78 -11.80 12.36
N GLN A 53 7.74 -12.61 12.54
CA GLN A 53 7.88 -14.04 12.84
C GLN A 53 8.61 -14.80 11.72
N VAL A 54 8.22 -14.58 10.46
CA VAL A 54 8.88 -15.22 9.31
C VAL A 54 10.33 -14.77 9.19
N SER A 55 10.61 -13.49 9.43
CA SER A 55 11.98 -12.96 9.41
C SER A 55 12.87 -13.67 10.44
N GLN A 56 12.37 -13.88 11.65
CA GLN A 56 13.08 -14.65 12.68
C GLN A 56 13.35 -16.10 12.25
N ASN A 57 12.37 -16.77 11.61
CA ASN A 57 12.52 -18.16 11.15
C ASN A 57 13.64 -18.33 10.11
N VAL A 58 13.97 -17.27 9.37
CA VAL A 58 15.07 -17.25 8.37
C VAL A 58 16.30 -16.47 8.84
N GLY A 59 16.38 -16.12 10.13
CA GLY A 59 17.55 -15.48 10.74
C GLY A 59 17.75 -14.00 10.36
N VAL A 60 16.67 -13.29 10.05
CA VAL A 60 16.67 -11.86 9.70
C VAL A 60 16.18 -11.02 10.88
N GLU A 61 17.03 -10.10 11.34
CA GLU A 61 16.68 -9.07 12.32
C GLU A 61 15.88 -7.94 11.64
N LEU A 62 14.56 -8.15 11.52
CA LEU A 62 13.68 -7.26 10.74
C LEU A 62 13.80 -5.77 11.11
N PRO A 63 13.82 -5.35 12.40
CA PRO A 63 13.96 -3.94 12.74
C PRO A 63 15.25 -3.31 12.23
N GLU A 64 16.37 -4.06 12.20
CA GLU A 64 17.64 -3.59 11.67
C GLU A 64 17.56 -3.39 10.15
N GLU A 65 17.00 -4.35 9.42
CA GLU A 65 16.79 -4.24 7.97
C GLU A 65 15.87 -3.08 7.60
N MET A 66 14.84 -2.80 8.42
CA MET A 66 13.89 -1.71 8.18
C MET A 66 14.51 -0.31 8.32
N LYS A 67 15.61 -0.14 9.07
CA LYS A 67 16.20 1.18 9.35
C LYS A 67 16.53 1.98 8.10
N GLN A 68 17.00 1.30 7.05
CA GLN A 68 17.40 1.94 5.80
C GLN A 68 16.21 2.58 5.04
N TYR A 69 14.98 2.17 5.36
CA TYR A 69 13.76 2.70 4.74
C TYR A 69 13.03 3.73 5.63
N LEU A 70 13.57 4.03 6.81
CA LEU A 70 12.96 5.01 7.71
C LEU A 70 12.81 6.37 7.01
N GLY A 71 11.60 6.93 7.08
CA GLY A 71 11.28 8.21 6.44
C GLY A 71 10.89 8.14 4.96
N LEU A 72 10.96 6.97 4.32
CA LEU A 72 10.63 6.80 2.89
C LEU A 72 9.20 7.25 2.53
N THR A 73 8.25 7.09 3.45
CA THR A 73 6.84 7.52 3.25
C THR A 73 6.55 8.95 3.69
N VAL A 74 7.51 9.66 4.31
CA VAL A 74 7.29 11.04 4.79
C VAL A 74 6.97 11.99 3.63
N GLN A 75 7.71 11.87 2.53
CA GLN A 75 7.48 12.71 1.34
C GLN A 75 6.09 12.49 0.72
N LEU A 76 5.55 11.26 0.78
CA LEU A 76 4.19 10.96 0.34
C LEU A 76 3.16 11.71 1.19
N GLU A 77 3.36 11.76 2.51
CA GLU A 77 2.47 12.49 3.40
C GLU A 77 2.52 14.00 3.17
N GLU A 78 3.70 14.55 2.91
CA GLU A 78 3.88 16.00 2.70
C GLU A 78 3.29 16.49 1.37
N ARG A 79 3.46 15.72 0.28
CA ARG A 79 3.04 16.10 -1.09
C ARG A 79 1.57 15.83 -1.38
N LEU A 80 0.98 14.87 -0.69
CA LEU A 80 -0.40 14.44 -0.87
C LEU A 80 -1.27 14.91 0.30
N ARG A 81 -1.68 16.18 0.25
CA ARG A 81 -2.60 16.78 1.22
C ARG A 81 -4.03 16.71 0.67
N PRO A 82 -4.89 15.80 1.17
CA PRO A 82 -6.26 15.74 0.74
C PRO A 82 -7.04 16.98 1.23
N THR A 83 -7.95 17.48 0.40
CA THR A 83 -8.79 18.64 0.72
C THR A 83 -10.08 18.27 1.44
N ASP A 84 -10.53 17.02 1.30
CA ASP A 84 -11.72 16.48 1.95
C ASP A 84 -11.56 15.00 2.33
N TRP A 85 -12.61 14.44 2.91
CA TRP A 85 -12.66 13.02 3.28
C TRP A 85 -12.49 12.09 2.08
N TYR A 86 -13.08 12.41 0.93
CA TYR A 86 -13.03 11.53 -0.25
C TYR A 86 -11.66 11.49 -0.91
N GLU A 87 -10.92 12.61 -0.94
CA GLU A 87 -9.52 12.60 -1.35
C GLU A 87 -8.65 11.83 -0.36
N ARG A 88 -8.93 11.91 0.94
CA ARG A 88 -8.25 11.09 1.95
C ARG A 88 -8.50 9.60 1.69
N LEU A 89 -9.75 9.23 1.50
CA LEU A 89 -10.15 7.85 1.21
C LEU A 89 -9.49 7.33 -0.08
N VAL A 90 -9.53 8.10 -1.18
CA VAL A 90 -8.89 7.72 -2.44
C VAL A 90 -7.36 7.66 -2.31
N LYS A 91 -6.75 8.57 -1.53
CA LYS A 91 -5.30 8.53 -1.24
C LYS A 91 -4.95 7.18 -0.62
N SER A 92 -5.68 6.77 0.40
CA SER A 92 -5.44 5.51 1.10
C SER A 92 -5.77 4.29 0.25
N TYR A 93 -6.86 4.33 -0.51
CA TYR A 93 -7.22 3.29 -1.47
C TYR A 93 -6.14 3.03 -2.51
N VAL A 94 -5.61 4.08 -3.13
CA VAL A 94 -4.56 3.95 -4.13
C VAL A 94 -3.24 3.54 -3.48
N THR A 95 -2.87 4.15 -2.36
CA THR A 95 -1.57 3.92 -1.71
C THR A 95 -1.48 2.52 -1.10
N ILE A 96 -2.49 2.09 -0.34
CA ILE A 96 -2.53 0.75 0.29
C ILE A 96 -2.62 -0.32 -0.79
N GLY A 97 -3.49 -0.15 -1.80
CA GLY A 97 -3.57 -1.10 -2.90
C GLY A 97 -2.23 -1.28 -3.63
N ALA A 98 -1.52 -0.18 -3.90
CA ALA A 98 -0.21 -0.23 -4.55
C ALA A 98 0.89 -0.82 -3.63
N MET A 99 0.87 -0.53 -2.33
CA MET A 99 1.79 -1.15 -1.36
C MET A 99 1.51 -2.66 -1.21
N ALA A 100 0.25 -3.07 -1.26
CA ALA A 100 -0.14 -4.48 -1.24
C ALA A 100 0.34 -5.23 -2.50
N ASP A 101 0.21 -4.61 -3.68
CA ASP A 101 0.78 -5.14 -4.92
C ASP A 101 2.30 -5.28 -4.81
N PHE A 102 2.97 -4.24 -4.31
CA PHE A 102 4.41 -4.22 -4.11
C PHE A 102 4.87 -5.33 -3.14
N ASN A 103 4.20 -5.49 -2.00
CA ASN A 103 4.49 -6.55 -1.03
C ASN A 103 4.26 -7.95 -1.62
N ARG A 104 3.23 -8.15 -2.45
CA ARG A 104 3.02 -9.43 -3.18
C ARG A 104 4.19 -9.75 -4.09
N SER A 105 4.63 -8.78 -4.91
CA SER A 105 5.80 -8.96 -5.78
C SER A 105 7.08 -9.24 -4.99
N LEU A 106 7.30 -8.51 -3.88
CA LEU A 106 8.46 -8.77 -3.04
C LEU A 106 8.43 -10.17 -2.42
N THR A 107 7.25 -10.62 -1.96
CA THR A 107 7.03 -11.94 -1.37
C THR A 107 7.29 -13.05 -2.39
N ALA A 108 6.90 -12.84 -3.66
CA ALA A 108 7.12 -13.82 -4.73
C ALA A 108 8.61 -14.10 -5.02
N GLY A 109 9.49 -13.14 -4.72
CA GLY A 109 10.94 -13.26 -4.90
C GLY A 109 11.72 -13.69 -3.66
N LEU A 110 11.04 -14.10 -2.57
CA LEU A 110 11.69 -14.66 -1.37
C LEU A 110 12.13 -16.12 -1.60
N SER A 111 13.00 -16.64 -0.72
CA SER A 111 13.24 -18.09 -0.65
C SER A 111 11.94 -18.88 -0.44
N SER A 112 11.91 -20.14 -0.91
CA SER A 112 10.71 -20.98 -0.84
C SER A 112 10.15 -21.14 0.57
N GLN A 113 11.01 -21.12 1.61
CA GLN A 113 10.58 -21.20 3.00
C GLN A 113 9.80 -19.94 3.42
N ALA A 114 10.39 -18.75 3.25
CA ALA A 114 9.75 -17.49 3.65
C ALA A 114 8.53 -17.17 2.78
N GLN A 115 8.61 -17.46 1.47
CA GLN A 115 7.51 -17.29 0.54
C GLN A 115 6.29 -18.13 0.95
N ALA A 116 6.48 -19.41 1.29
CA ALA A 116 5.38 -20.28 1.69
C ALA A 116 4.61 -19.71 2.88
N GLU A 117 5.33 -19.19 3.89
CA GLU A 117 4.72 -18.62 5.09
C GLU A 117 4.01 -17.27 4.89
N LEU A 118 4.38 -16.51 3.85
CA LEU A 118 3.83 -15.17 3.59
C LEU A 118 2.86 -15.11 2.40
N SER A 119 2.78 -16.18 1.60
CA SER A 119 1.96 -16.23 0.39
C SER A 119 0.47 -16.00 0.61
N GLU A 120 -0.06 -16.37 1.78
CA GLU A 120 -1.49 -16.24 2.13
C GLU A 120 -1.81 -14.91 2.85
N VAL A 121 -0.83 -14.04 3.07
CA VAL A 121 -1.03 -12.78 3.78
C VAL A 121 -1.90 -11.83 2.95
N ALA A 122 -3.00 -11.36 3.54
CA ALA A 122 -3.89 -10.38 2.94
C ALA A 122 -3.30 -8.96 3.07
N TRP A 123 -2.38 -8.62 2.18
CA TRP A 123 -1.60 -7.36 2.25
C TRP A 123 -2.44 -6.07 2.18
N ASP A 124 -3.61 -6.09 1.55
CA ASP A 124 -4.49 -4.92 1.45
C ASP A 124 -5.32 -4.70 2.73
N CYS A 125 -5.26 -5.63 3.69
CA CYS A 125 -5.95 -5.59 4.97
C CYS A 125 -7.49 -5.51 4.84
N GLY A 126 -8.04 -5.88 3.68
CA GLY A 126 -9.47 -5.74 3.34
C GLY A 126 -9.90 -4.31 2.98
N GLN A 127 -8.94 -3.39 2.78
CA GLN A 127 -9.21 -1.99 2.49
C GLN A 127 -9.91 -1.80 1.15
N GLU A 128 -9.53 -2.57 0.12
CA GLU A 128 -10.13 -2.45 -1.20
C GLU A 128 -11.62 -2.81 -1.18
N GLY A 129 -11.98 -3.94 -0.55
CA GLY A 129 -13.35 -4.40 -0.44
C GLY A 129 -14.27 -3.42 0.29
N TRP A 130 -13.74 -2.65 1.25
CA TRP A 130 -14.48 -1.62 1.96
C TRP A 130 -14.52 -0.27 1.22
N ALA A 131 -13.41 0.16 0.63
CA ALA A 131 -13.34 1.48 0.00
C ALA A 131 -14.15 1.57 -1.29
N VAL A 132 -14.20 0.49 -2.07
CA VAL A 132 -14.91 0.45 -3.36
C VAL A 132 -16.38 0.90 -3.24
N PRO A 133 -17.23 0.29 -2.39
CA PRO A 133 -18.63 0.72 -2.27
C PRO A 133 -18.77 2.16 -1.76
N VAL A 134 -17.90 2.61 -0.85
CA VAL A 134 -17.93 3.99 -0.33
C VAL A 134 -17.62 5.02 -1.41
N ILE A 135 -16.58 4.78 -2.22
CA ILE A 135 -16.19 5.68 -3.32
C ILE A 135 -17.26 5.65 -4.41
N THR A 136 -17.74 4.47 -4.81
CA THR A 136 -18.79 4.33 -5.83
C THR A 136 -20.06 5.08 -5.44
N GLN A 137 -20.49 4.98 -4.18
CA GLN A 137 -21.66 5.72 -3.68
C GLN A 137 -21.44 7.25 -3.74
N ALA A 138 -20.24 7.72 -3.41
CA ALA A 138 -19.91 9.15 -3.50
C ALA A 138 -19.94 9.64 -4.95
N CYS A 139 -19.38 8.86 -5.88
CA CYS A 139 -19.40 9.13 -7.32
C CYS A 139 -20.83 9.19 -7.88
N ALA A 140 -21.72 8.31 -7.40
CA ALA A 140 -23.12 8.27 -7.84
C ALA A 140 -23.97 9.44 -7.32
N THR A 141 -23.61 10.00 -6.16
CA THR A 141 -24.41 11.04 -5.49
C THR A 141 -23.92 12.46 -5.72
N GLN A 142 -22.69 12.64 -6.22
CA GLN A 142 -22.06 13.96 -6.36
C GLN A 142 -21.42 14.15 -7.74
N VAL A 143 -22.00 15.04 -8.56
CA VAL A 143 -21.63 15.23 -9.98
C VAL A 143 -20.15 15.56 -10.20
N THR A 144 -19.53 16.34 -9.31
CA THR A 144 -18.14 16.81 -9.47
C THR A 144 -17.09 15.85 -8.91
N VAL A 145 -17.49 14.89 -8.09
CA VAL A 145 -16.59 13.98 -7.38
C VAL A 145 -15.79 13.08 -8.32
N PRO A 146 -16.38 12.40 -9.33
CA PRO A 146 -15.64 11.45 -10.17
C PRO A 146 -14.45 12.08 -10.90
N ALA A 147 -14.62 13.26 -11.51
CA ALA A 147 -13.56 13.93 -12.27
C ALA A 147 -12.40 14.36 -11.35
N ARG A 148 -12.73 14.97 -10.21
CA ARG A 148 -11.75 15.40 -9.20
C ARG A 148 -10.98 14.22 -8.62
N LEU A 149 -11.68 13.18 -8.17
CA LEU A 149 -11.06 11.99 -7.58
C LEU A 149 -10.23 11.19 -8.59
N SER A 150 -10.60 11.19 -9.87
CA SER A 150 -9.78 10.60 -10.94
C SER A 150 -8.44 11.31 -11.10
N LEU A 151 -8.45 12.65 -11.12
CA LEU A 151 -7.21 13.44 -11.17
C LEU A 151 -6.36 13.24 -9.93
N TRP A 152 -7.01 13.23 -8.76
CA TRP A 152 -6.34 12.97 -7.49
C TRP A 152 -5.70 11.57 -7.45
N GLY A 153 -6.42 10.53 -7.88
CA GLY A 153 -5.91 9.16 -7.92
C GLY A 153 -4.65 9.00 -8.78
N ARG A 154 -4.63 9.65 -9.96
CA ARG A 154 -3.43 9.71 -10.83
C ARG A 154 -2.24 10.36 -10.13
N ARG A 155 -2.46 11.49 -9.44
CA ARG A 155 -1.42 12.18 -8.68
C ARG A 155 -0.88 11.29 -7.57
N VAL A 156 -1.77 10.67 -6.79
CA VAL A 156 -1.39 9.74 -5.71
C VAL A 156 -0.54 8.60 -6.25
N LEU A 157 -0.96 7.95 -7.34
CA LEU A 157 -0.16 6.88 -7.96
C LEU A 157 1.22 7.39 -8.40
N GLY A 158 1.30 8.56 -9.01
CA GLY A 158 2.57 9.14 -9.47
C GLY A 158 3.58 9.30 -8.32
N ASP A 159 3.14 9.87 -7.20
CA ASP A 159 3.96 10.02 -6.00
C ASP A 159 4.33 8.66 -5.38
N VAL A 160 3.36 7.73 -5.25
CA VAL A 160 3.61 6.37 -4.72
C VAL A 160 4.64 5.61 -5.56
N ARG A 161 4.54 5.68 -6.89
CA ARG A 161 5.53 5.08 -7.80
C ARG A 161 6.91 5.69 -7.62
N SER A 162 7.01 7.01 -7.40
CA SER A 162 8.29 7.66 -7.11
C SER A 162 8.91 7.09 -5.83
N THR A 163 8.11 6.87 -4.78
CA THR A 163 8.57 6.26 -3.53
C THR A 163 9.06 4.83 -3.74
N PHE A 164 8.35 4.00 -4.49
CA PHE A 164 8.80 2.64 -4.77
C PHE A 164 10.10 2.61 -5.55
N ARG A 165 10.26 3.47 -6.57
CA ARG A 165 11.54 3.58 -7.29
C ARG A 165 12.68 3.97 -6.35
N GLN A 166 12.45 4.92 -5.44
CA GLN A 166 13.44 5.29 -4.44
C GLN A 166 13.78 4.12 -3.51
N ALA A 167 12.78 3.31 -3.13
CA ALA A 167 12.96 2.14 -2.28
C ALA A 167 13.87 1.07 -2.92
N ILE A 168 13.79 0.91 -4.25
CA ILE A 168 14.49 -0.16 -4.98
C ILE A 168 15.65 0.31 -5.86
N VAL A 169 16.00 1.59 -5.85
CA VAL A 169 17.03 2.16 -6.75
C VAL A 169 18.40 1.49 -6.60
N GLY A 170 18.70 0.93 -5.42
CA GLY A 170 19.93 0.18 -5.15
C GLY A 170 19.94 -1.26 -5.67
N TYR A 171 18.87 -1.72 -6.34
CA TYR A 171 18.66 -3.10 -6.79
C TYR A 171 18.43 -3.14 -8.31
N PRO A 172 19.50 -3.14 -9.13
CA PRO A 172 19.41 -3.08 -10.59
C PRO A 172 18.51 -4.16 -11.20
N GLU A 173 18.49 -5.36 -10.63
CA GLU A 173 17.66 -6.48 -11.07
C GLU A 173 16.14 -6.24 -10.92
N LEU A 174 15.73 -5.26 -10.11
CA LEU A 174 14.33 -4.84 -9.94
C LEU A 174 13.99 -3.57 -10.73
N THR A 175 14.97 -2.99 -11.44
CA THR A 175 14.83 -1.70 -12.14
C THR A 175 15.32 -1.73 -13.59
N ALA A 176 16.04 -2.76 -14.01
CA ALA A 176 16.52 -2.95 -15.38
C ALA A 176 15.43 -3.41 -16.34
N GLU A 177 15.55 -3.01 -17.61
CA GLU A 177 14.71 -3.54 -18.71
C GLU A 177 14.84 -5.07 -18.78
N GLY A 178 13.72 -5.78 -18.64
CA GLY A 178 13.66 -7.25 -18.59
C GLY A 178 13.70 -7.87 -17.19
N GLY A 179 13.80 -7.05 -16.12
CA GLY A 179 13.55 -7.47 -14.74
C GLY A 179 12.05 -7.61 -14.43
N GLU A 180 11.72 -8.03 -13.22
CA GLU A 180 10.34 -8.02 -12.71
C GLU A 180 9.88 -6.55 -12.65
N ASP A 181 9.12 -6.08 -13.63
CA ASP A 181 8.71 -4.67 -13.74
C ASP A 181 7.54 -4.38 -12.78
N ILE A 182 7.84 -4.44 -11.48
CA ILE A 182 6.93 -4.14 -10.39
C ILE A 182 6.27 -2.75 -10.61
N PRO A 183 7.00 -1.70 -11.06
CA PRO A 183 6.39 -0.40 -11.35
C PRO A 183 5.36 -0.38 -12.51
N GLU A 184 5.51 -1.19 -13.55
CA GLU A 184 4.50 -1.32 -14.62
C GLU A 184 3.33 -2.23 -14.21
N ALA A 185 3.57 -3.31 -13.47
CA ALA A 185 2.50 -4.14 -12.91
C ALA A 185 1.54 -3.33 -12.02
N ILE A 186 2.08 -2.40 -11.24
CA ILE A 186 1.30 -1.50 -10.38
C ILE A 186 0.41 -0.54 -11.19
N LYS A 187 0.80 -0.13 -12.41
CA LYS A 187 -0.04 0.76 -13.24
C LYS A 187 -1.30 0.04 -13.72
N GLU A 188 -1.15 -1.18 -14.21
CA GLU A 188 -2.29 -1.97 -14.68
C GLU A 188 -3.22 -2.34 -13.51
N HIS A 189 -2.66 -2.75 -12.36
CA HIS A 189 -3.46 -2.96 -11.15
C HIS A 189 -4.16 -1.69 -10.69
N HIS A 190 -3.51 -0.53 -10.77
CA HIS A 190 -4.15 0.76 -10.47
C HIS A 190 -5.27 1.09 -11.45
N ARG A 191 -5.10 0.84 -12.75
CA ARG A 191 -6.17 1.06 -13.75
C ARG A 191 -7.42 0.29 -13.38
N LEU A 192 -7.28 -1.02 -13.14
CA LEU A 192 -8.37 -1.89 -12.72
C LEU A 192 -8.99 -1.43 -11.38
N ARG A 193 -8.15 -1.02 -10.43
CA ARG A 193 -8.57 -0.49 -9.13
C ARG A 193 -9.44 0.76 -9.26
N MET A 194 -9.07 1.69 -10.13
CA MET A 194 -9.85 2.91 -10.35
C MET A 194 -11.19 2.59 -11.03
N GLU A 195 -11.19 1.68 -12.01
CA GLU A 195 -12.40 1.25 -12.71
C GLU A 195 -13.45 0.63 -11.77
N ARG A 196 -13.03 -0.15 -10.77
CA ARG A 196 -13.93 -0.72 -9.74
C ARG A 196 -14.72 0.34 -8.96
N THR A 197 -14.23 1.58 -8.93
CA THR A 197 -14.86 2.71 -8.21
C THR A 197 -15.59 3.69 -9.11
N GLY A 198 -15.66 3.41 -10.42
CA GLY A 198 -16.19 4.35 -11.43
C GLY A 198 -15.27 5.54 -11.71
N LEU A 199 -14.00 5.48 -11.27
CA LEU A 199 -13.00 6.51 -11.51
C LEU A 199 -12.13 6.16 -12.74
N LYS A 200 -11.46 7.17 -13.30
CA LYS A 200 -10.52 7.01 -14.43
C LYS A 200 -9.08 7.11 -13.93
N ALA A 201 -8.24 6.17 -14.37
CA ALA A 201 -6.80 6.19 -14.15
C ALA A 201 -6.07 7.16 -15.10
#